data_AF-A0A1G3LT16-F1
#
_entry.id   AF-A0A1G3LT16-F1
#
_cell.length_a   1.000
_cell.length_b   1.000
_cell.length_c   1.000
_cell.angle_alpha   90.00
_cell.angle_beta   90.00
_cell.angle_gamma   90.00
#
_symmetry.space_group_name_H-M   'P 1'
#
loop_
_entity.id
_entity.type
_entity.pdbx_description
1 polymer ?
#
loop_
_entity_poly.entity_id
_entity_poly.type
_entity_poly.pdbx_seq_one_letter_code
_entity_poly.pdbx_strand_id
1 'polypeptide(L)' 'MRELEAGADRLGDVLVLVVDYDKAGELKKRYGVTYQHTWVRIDGAGRKLAVWNGGGLEELLRRVGQ' A
#
# COMPACT_ATOMS: atom_id res chain seq x y z
N MET A 1 9.16 7.27 2.28
CA MET A 1 8.69 7.91 1.03
C MET A 1 9.79 7.96 -0.03
N ARG A 2 10.93 8.62 0.23
CA ARG A 2 12.05 8.77 -0.73
C ARG A 2 12.51 7.47 -1.42
N GLU A 3 12.45 6.34 -0.71
CA GLU A 3 12.78 5.02 -1.27
C GLU A 3 11.78 4.52 -2.32
N LEU A 4 10.47 4.77 -2.13
CA LEU A 4 9.44 4.38 -3.10
C LEU A 4 9.56 5.19 -4.38
N GLU A 5 9.86 6.48 -4.26
CA GLU A 5 10.09 7.36 -5.42
C GLU A 5 11.34 6.96 -6.19
N ALA A 6 12.43 6.62 -5.48
CA ALA A 6 13.68 6.17 -6.10
C ALA A 6 13.55 4.83 -6.82
N GLY A 7 12.62 3.96 -6.39
CA GLY A 7 12.39 2.65 -6.98
C GLY A 7 11.10 2.54 -7.79
N ALA A 8 10.46 3.65 -8.15
CA ALA A 8 9.15 3.65 -8.81
C ALA A 8 9.16 2.88 -10.15
N ASP A 9 10.27 2.93 -10.89
CA ASP A 9 10.49 2.16 -12.13
C ASP A 9 10.31 0.64 -11.93
N ARG A 10 10.62 0.13 -10.73
CA ARG A 10 10.51 -1.30 -10.39
C ARG A 10 9.06 -1.74 -10.15
N LEU A 11 8.11 -0.81 -10.04
CA LEU A 11 6.71 -1.11 -9.74
C LEU A 11 5.92 -1.56 -10.97
N GLY A 12 6.43 -1.34 -12.20
CA GLY A 12 5.72 -1.71 -13.43
C GLY A 12 4.31 -1.12 -13.48
N ASP A 13 3.30 -1.97 -13.68
CA ASP A 13 1.87 -1.58 -13.74
C ASP A 13 1.22 -1.36 -12.36
N VAL A 14 1.98 -1.38 -11.27
CA VAL A 14 1.44 -1.21 -9.91
C VAL A 14 1.35 0.28 -9.56
N LEU A 15 0.13 0.77 -9.36
CA LEU A 15 -0.11 2.08 -8.77
C LEU A 15 -0.01 2.03 -7.24
N VAL A 16 0.90 2.81 -6.67
CA VAL A 16 1.04 2.98 -5.23
C VAL A 16 0.49 4.35 -4.82
N LEU A 17 -0.48 4.35 -3.91
CA LEU A 17 -1.04 5.56 -3.33
C LEU A 17 -0.59 5.70 -1.88
N VAL A 18 0.02 6.82 -1.55
CA VAL A 18 0.38 7.16 -0.17
C VAL A 18 -0.69 8.05 0.43
N VAL A 19 -1.20 7.58 1.56
CA VAL A 19 -2.38 8.14 2.21
C VAL A 19 -1.99 8.60 3.61
N ASP A 20 -2.35 9.84 3.94
CA ASP A 20 -2.21 10.40 5.28
C ASP A 20 -3.14 9.64 6.24
N TYR A 21 -2.56 8.90 7.18
CA TYR A 21 -3.30 8.06 8.11
C TYR A 21 -4.29 8.87 8.94
N ASP A 22 -3.92 10.06 9.41
CA ASP A 22 -4.76 10.84 10.31
C ASP A 22 -5.98 11.42 9.58
N LYS A 23 -5.82 11.74 8.29
CA LYS A 23 -6.90 12.28 7.45
C LYS A 23 -7.77 11.23 6.77
N ALA A 24 -7.33 9.97 6.69
CA ALA A 24 -7.99 8.93 5.92
C ALA A 24 -9.07 8.13 6.69
N GLY A 25 -9.98 8.83 7.37
CA GLY A 25 -11.01 8.21 8.22
C GLY A 25 -11.82 7.09 7.54
N GLU A 26 -12.37 7.36 6.37
CA GLU A 26 -13.21 6.41 5.61
C GLU A 26 -12.40 5.21 5.08
N LEU A 27 -11.21 5.45 4.53
CA LEU A 27 -10.34 4.39 4.01
C LEU A 27 -9.86 3.45 5.12
N LYS A 28 -9.50 4.00 6.29
CA LYS A 28 -9.12 3.21 7.47
C LYS A 28 -10.23 2.25 7.87
N LYS A 29 -11.46 2.76 8.00
CA LYS A 29 -12.63 1.93 8.31
C LYS A 29 -12.89 0.88 7.23
N ARG A 30 -12.92 1.29 5.96
CA ARG A 30 -13.21 0.40 4.82
C ARG A 30 -12.26 -0.79 4.73
N TYR A 31 -10.96 -0.56 4.98
CA TYR A 31 -9.94 -1.61 4.85
C TYR A 31 -9.53 -2.26 6.18
N GLY A 32 -10.02 -1.76 7.31
CA GLY A 32 -9.73 -2.29 8.65
C GLY A 32 -8.33 -1.93 9.14
N VAL A 33 -7.84 -0.74 8.80
CA VAL A 33 -6.52 -0.24 9.21
C VAL A 33 -6.62 0.40 10.59
N THR A 34 -5.91 -0.15 11.58
CA THR A 34 -5.98 0.28 12.99
C THR A 34 -4.69 0.94 13.50
N TYR A 35 -3.62 0.95 12.71
CA TYR A 35 -2.37 1.63 13.02
C TYR A 35 -1.63 2.09 11.76
N GLN A 36 -0.68 3.02 11.93
CA GLN A 36 0.14 3.56 10.84
C GLN A 36 1.08 2.50 10.26
N HIS A 37 1.71 2.82 9.12
CA HIS A 37 2.63 1.92 8.42
C HIS A 37 1.96 0.60 7.97
N THR A 38 0.73 0.72 7.48
CA THR A 38 -0.06 -0.39 6.96
C THR A 38 -0.13 -0.32 5.44
N TRP A 39 0.13 -1.45 4.80
CA TRP A 39 -0.09 -1.63 3.37
C TRP A 39 -1.43 -2.29 3.12
N VAL A 40 -2.16 -1.78 2.14
CA VAL A 40 -3.42 -2.37 1.66
C VAL A 40 -3.28 -2.60 0.16
N ARG A 41 -3.36 -3.87 -0.27
CA ARG A 41 -3.45 -4.23 -1.67
C ARG A 41 -4.91 -4.35 -2.06
N ILE A 42 -5.30 -3.68 -3.13
CA ILE A 42 -6.63 -3.74 -3.72
C ILE A 42 -6.56 -4.17 -5.18
N ASP A 43 -7.65 -4.70 -5.71
CA ASP A 43 -7.82 -4.88 -7.15
C ASP A 43 -8.31 -3.59 -7.83
N GLY A 44 -8.48 -3.62 -9.15
CA GLY A 44 -8.98 -2.49 -9.94
C GLY A 44 -10.41 -2.05 -9.59
N ALA A 45 -11.18 -2.87 -8.86
CA ALA A 45 -12.51 -2.53 -8.36
C ALA A 45 -12.49 -1.96 -6.93
N GLY A 46 -11.30 -1.84 -6.31
CA GLY A 46 -11.15 -1.38 -4.94
C GLY A 46 -11.54 -2.42 -3.89
N ARG A 47 -11.58 -3.72 -4.26
CA ARG A 47 -11.76 -4.81 -3.31
C ARG A 47 -10.42 -5.15 -2.67
N LYS A 48 -10.44 -5.31 -1.35
CA LYS A 48 -9.26 -5.67 -0.55
C LYS A 48 -8.77 -7.09 -0.91
N LEU A 49 -7.53 -7.19 -1.37
CA LEU A 49 -6.85 -8.45 -1.64
C LEU A 49 -5.98 -8.88 -0.45
N ALA A 50 -5.24 -7.94 0.13
CA ALA A 50 -4.36 -8.21 1.27
C ALA A 50 -4.14 -6.96 2.13
N VAL A 51 -3.83 -7.17 3.41
CA VAL A 51 -3.39 -6.13 4.35
C VAL A 51 -2.24 -6.69 5.17
N TRP A 52 -1.18 -5.92 5.31
CA TRP A 52 -0.05 -6.26 6.17
C TRP A 52 0.60 -4.99 6.71
N ASN A 53 1.43 -5.18 7.72
CA ASN A 53 2.00 -4.07 8.47
C ASN A 53 3.51 -4.06 8.36
N GLY A 54 4.08 -2.87 8.25
CA GLY A 54 5.50 -2.69 8.03
C GLY A 54 5.98 -3.18 6.66
N GLY A 55 7.29 -3.16 6.48
CA GLY A 55 7.95 -3.43 5.21
C GLY A 55 8.19 -2.15 4.38
N GLY A 56 9.31 -2.15 3.65
CA GLY A 56 9.68 -1.11 2.68
C GLY A 56 9.38 -1.53 1.24
N LEU A 57 10.04 -0.87 0.29
CA LEU A 57 9.84 -1.15 -1.14
C LEU A 57 10.11 -2.61 -1.50
N GLU A 58 11.14 -3.24 -0.93
CA GLU A 58 11.50 -4.63 -1.22
C GLU A 58 10.40 -5.63 -0.83
N GLU A 59 9.78 -5.46 0.34
CA GLU A 59 8.68 -6.34 0.79
C GLU A 59 7.40 -6.07 -0.02
N LEU A 60 7.17 -4.82 -0.43
CA LEU A 60 6.09 -4.48 -1.37
C LEU A 60 6.30 -5.23 -2.69
N LEU A 61 7.47 -5.09 -3.32
CA LEU A 61 7.80 -5.73 -4.61
C LEU A 61 7.68 -7.25 -4.52
N ARG A 62 8.17 -7.87 -3.44
CA ARG A 62 8.05 -9.30 -3.22
C ARG A 62 6.60 -9.79 -3.17
N ARG A 63 5.68 -8.98 -2.64
CA ARG A 63 4.26 -9.34 -2.49
C ARG A 63 3.40 -9.03 -3.70
N VAL A 64 3.77 -8.02 -4.50
CA VAL A 64 3.01 -7.64 -5.69
C VAL A 64 3.51 -8.30 -6.96
N GLY A 65 4.77 -8.75 -7.00
CA GLY A 65 5.36 -9.48 -8.13
C GLY A 65 5.01 -10.97 -8.18
N GLN A 66 4.12 -11.46 -7.31
CA GLN A 66 3.56 -12.83 -7.36
C GLN A 66 2.17 -12.84 -8.01
#